data_AF-A0A4P9UKI8-F1
#
_entry.id   AF-A0A4P9UKI8-F1
#
_cell.length_a   1.000
_cell.length_b   1.000
_cell.length_c   1.000
_cell.angle_alpha   90.00
_cell.angle_beta   90.00
_cell.angle_gamma   90.00
#
_symmetry.space_group_name_H-M   'P 1'
#
loop_
_entity.id
_entity.type
_entity.pdbx_description
1 polymer ?
#
loop_
_entity_poly.entity_id
_entity_poly.type
_entity_poly.pdbx_seq_one_letter_code
_entity_poly.pdbx_strand_id
1 'polypeptide(L)'
;MLQKKAVTALVLLSVLGPVQAGEKEELLKLRSTTESLIKQLVKQGVLTEETAETMFKEAEAEAGKIASQARTAAALSNAASVGELADDEVRVSYIPDFIKDQIRDEIRAELREDVTGDVISKAKEEGWGLADALPEWTRKFKLSGDLRLRYEPVFYADENASGLSIFPFYPNGQAINQLGGARNAGLDLIENTTTNNQRFRQRFRLGIDADIAEGLEAGIRLSTGNFRDPVSTNQTMGQTGDRYDFNIDRAYLQYDDVDSFGFNWLSLMGGRIKNPFFVGGGEFTSGSELVWDTDLSFEGFAATYRYNLGLSNGLGDGARVLYATGGAFPLQEAPFSHNDKWLFGGQVGLDWGFKNKDNLRMALAYYDFKNITARPNTSTASGTCDVNSRENTASMPEFMQGGNTLATICRDGAFNDPLPSEFPGMVGLASEFKIVNFTARYDMALFDPIHLTLSGDYAKNIGFDSEKVAAARVLGGALGSGAVDEQTTAWQLRADLGWLRVDKKGNWSTFVAYKRVERDAVVDAFSDSDFHLGGTNAKGWILGANYALLNNVWLTSRWLTAEAITGPPYGIDVFQIDINTKF
;
A
#
# COMPACT_ATOMS: atom_id res chain seq x y z
N MET A 1 -10.22 48.58 -10.05
CA MET A 1 -10.55 48.45 -8.62
C MET A 1 -9.28 48.07 -7.89
N LEU A 2 -8.87 48.89 -6.91
CA LEU A 2 -7.67 48.77 -6.06
C LEU A 2 -6.31 48.69 -6.83
N GLN A 3 -5.96 49.65 -7.69
CA GLN A 3 -5.13 50.85 -7.41
C GLN A 3 -4.01 50.60 -6.39
N LYS A 4 -2.71 50.40 -6.72
CA LYS A 4 -1.83 51.08 -7.68
C LYS A 4 -2.06 52.60 -7.69
N LYS A 5 -1.42 53.32 -6.75
CA LYS A 5 -1.10 54.76 -6.79
C LYS A 5 -0.23 55.15 -5.57
N ALA A 6 1.06 54.88 -5.66
CA ALA A 6 2.09 55.43 -4.78
C ALA A 6 3.15 56.13 -5.63
N VAL A 7 2.75 57.12 -6.44
CA VAL A 7 3.66 58.05 -7.14
C VAL A 7 2.87 59.30 -7.52
N THR A 8 2.76 60.31 -6.64
CA THR A 8 2.60 61.75 -6.98
C THR A 8 2.46 62.60 -5.70
N ALA A 9 3.58 63.00 -5.11
CA ALA A 9 3.69 64.20 -4.26
C ALA A 9 5.16 64.57 -4.04
N LEU A 10 5.93 64.62 -5.13
CA LEU A 10 7.25 65.22 -5.15
C LEU A 10 7.29 66.08 -6.41
N VAL A 11 6.85 67.35 -6.30
CA VAL A 11 7.19 68.54 -7.11
C VAL A 11 6.27 69.66 -6.63
N LEU A 12 6.74 70.47 -5.67
CA LEU A 12 6.46 71.90 -5.52
C LEU A 12 7.01 72.38 -4.17
N LEU A 13 8.28 72.77 -4.15
CA LEU A 13 8.86 73.91 -3.41
C LEU A 13 10.39 73.83 -3.43
N SER A 14 10.95 73.90 -4.64
CA SER A 14 12.27 74.48 -4.85
C SER A 14 12.04 75.94 -5.25
N VAL A 15 12.31 76.86 -4.32
CA VAL A 15 12.82 78.23 -4.51
C VAL A 15 12.77 78.86 -3.11
N LEU A 16 13.93 79.09 -2.50
CA LEU A 16 14.31 80.31 -1.76
C LEU A 16 15.83 80.24 -1.53
N GLY A 17 16.51 81.35 -1.83
CA GLY A 17 17.97 81.49 -1.86
C GLY A 17 18.64 81.55 -0.48
N PRO A 18 19.92 81.95 -0.41
CA PRO A 18 20.76 81.73 0.76
C PRO A 18 20.34 82.67 1.90
N VAL A 19 20.15 82.11 3.10
CA VAL A 19 19.97 82.88 4.33
C VAL A 19 21.03 82.47 5.33
N GLN A 20 21.83 83.46 5.72
CA GLN A 20 22.84 83.38 6.75
C GLN A 20 22.23 83.90 8.06
N ALA A 21 22.48 83.18 9.16
CA ALA A 21 22.18 83.52 10.56
C ALA A 21 20.69 83.65 10.95
N GLY A 22 20.07 82.49 11.27
CA GLY A 22 18.74 82.41 11.91
C GLY A 22 18.17 80.98 12.14
N GLU A 23 18.91 79.91 11.81
CA GLU A 23 18.39 78.54 11.64
C GLU A 23 17.63 77.95 12.84
N LYS A 24 18.02 78.32 14.07
CA LYS A 24 17.41 77.72 15.27
C LYS A 24 15.98 78.24 15.52
N GLU A 25 15.70 79.47 15.14
CA GLU A 25 14.41 80.10 15.35
C GLU A 25 13.40 79.67 14.27
N GLU A 26 13.83 79.55 13.01
CA GLU A 26 12.99 79.04 11.91
C GLU A 26 12.65 77.56 12.07
N LEU A 27 13.59 76.72 12.54
CA LEU A 27 13.34 75.29 12.81
C LEU A 27 12.34 75.08 13.96
N LEU A 28 12.43 75.88 15.03
CA LEU A 28 11.46 75.84 16.13
C LEU A 28 10.07 76.31 15.68
N LYS A 29 10.03 77.32 14.80
CA LYS A 29 8.79 77.79 14.18
C LYS A 29 8.18 76.70 13.28
N LEU A 30 8.97 76.02 12.46
CA LEU A 30 8.52 74.89 11.64
C LEU A 30 7.98 73.73 12.49
N ARG A 31 8.72 73.29 13.53
CA ARG A 31 8.30 72.20 14.43
C ARG A 31 6.97 72.51 15.12
N SER A 32 6.83 73.72 15.68
CA SER A 32 5.60 74.14 16.34
C SER A 32 4.42 74.27 15.36
N THR A 33 4.67 74.69 14.11
CA THR A 33 3.62 74.78 13.08
C THR A 33 3.12 73.40 12.68
N THR A 34 4.02 72.43 12.51
CA THR A 34 3.67 71.03 12.17
C THR A 34 2.92 70.35 13.31
N GLU A 35 3.34 70.56 14.57
CA GLU A 35 2.65 70.03 15.74
C GLU A 35 1.22 70.60 15.87
N SER A 36 1.05 71.90 15.60
CA SER A 36 -0.25 72.54 15.58
C SER A 36 -1.15 71.99 14.47
N LEU A 37 -0.60 71.72 13.29
CA LEU A 37 -1.32 71.13 12.15
C LEU A 37 -1.81 69.70 12.47
N ILE A 38 -0.95 68.85 13.05
CA ILE A 38 -1.31 67.48 13.45
C ILE A 38 -2.43 67.52 14.51
N LYS A 39 -2.32 68.39 15.51
CA LYS A 39 -3.38 68.58 16.53
C LYS A 39 -4.70 69.07 15.90
N GLN A 40 -4.64 69.90 14.87
CA GLN A 40 -5.83 70.33 14.12
C GLN A 40 -6.47 69.19 13.31
N LEU A 41 -5.66 68.30 12.71
CA LEU A 41 -6.14 67.12 11.98
C LEU A 41 -6.81 66.10 12.91
N VAL A 42 -6.30 65.94 14.14
CA VAL A 42 -6.99 65.15 15.19
C VAL A 42 -8.33 65.79 15.56
N LYS A 43 -8.35 67.11 15.77
CA LYS A 43 -9.58 67.86 16.11
C LYS A 43 -10.65 67.79 15.01
N GLN A 44 -10.24 67.70 13.74
CA GLN A 44 -11.15 67.53 12.59
C GLN A 44 -11.55 66.07 12.34
N GLY A 45 -11.08 65.12 13.16
CA GLY A 45 -11.44 63.70 13.07
C GLY A 45 -10.77 62.95 11.91
N VAL A 46 -9.77 63.55 11.26
CA VAL A 46 -9.02 62.94 10.14
C VAL A 46 -7.95 61.97 10.67
N LEU A 47 -7.42 62.23 11.87
CA LEU A 47 -6.46 61.38 12.58
C LEU A 47 -7.01 61.03 13.97
N THR A 48 -6.71 59.83 14.45
CA THR A 48 -6.97 59.45 15.84
C THR A 48 -5.86 59.97 16.75
N GLU A 49 -6.18 60.15 18.04
CA GLU A 49 -5.24 60.67 19.04
C GLU A 49 -4.04 59.71 19.22
N GLU A 50 -4.29 58.40 19.17
CA GLU A 50 -3.25 57.36 19.23
C GLU A 50 -2.29 57.40 18.02
N THR A 51 -2.82 57.62 16.81
CA THR A 51 -1.97 57.75 15.61
C THR A 51 -1.15 59.04 15.63
N ALA A 52 -1.70 60.14 16.16
CA ALA A 52 -0.93 61.37 16.32
C ALA A 52 0.21 61.22 17.35
N GLU A 53 -0.03 60.54 18.47
CA GLU A 53 1.01 60.25 19.47
C GLU A 53 2.14 59.37 18.92
N THR A 54 1.81 58.37 18.10
CA THR A 54 2.81 57.54 17.43
C THR A 54 3.63 58.35 16.43
N MET A 55 3.00 59.22 15.63
CA MET A 55 3.73 60.12 14.73
C MET A 55 4.67 61.08 15.47
N PHE A 56 4.30 61.58 16.65
CA PHE A 56 5.20 62.40 17.48
C PHE A 56 6.40 61.60 18.01
N LYS A 57 6.16 60.37 18.49
CA LYS A 57 7.23 59.48 18.96
C LYS A 57 8.20 59.10 17.84
N GLU A 58 7.70 58.81 16.64
CA GLU A 58 8.52 58.50 15.47
C GLU A 58 9.34 59.70 15.03
N ALA A 59 8.74 60.90 14.97
CA ALA A 59 9.45 62.13 14.63
C ALA A 59 10.56 62.47 15.64
N GLU A 60 10.36 62.21 16.94
CA GLU A 60 11.41 62.39 17.95
C GLU A 60 12.51 61.34 17.84
N ALA A 61 12.16 60.07 17.56
CA ALA A 61 13.14 59.01 17.35
C ALA A 61 13.99 59.27 16.09
N GLU A 62 13.38 59.78 15.02
CA GLU A 62 14.07 60.13 13.78
C GLU A 62 14.93 61.38 13.94
N ALA A 63 14.46 62.40 14.66
CA ALA A 63 15.30 63.55 15.04
C ALA A 63 16.50 63.12 15.91
N GLY A 64 16.33 62.12 16.79
CA GLY A 64 17.40 61.49 17.55
C GLY A 64 18.44 60.78 16.68
N LYS A 65 18.00 60.10 15.61
CA LYS A 65 18.87 59.44 14.62
C LYS A 65 19.60 60.45 13.73
N ILE A 66 18.95 61.53 13.32
CA ILE A 66 19.59 62.59 12.52
C ILE A 66 20.63 63.34 13.37
N ALA A 67 20.33 63.60 14.65
CA ALA A 67 21.29 64.21 15.58
C ALA A 67 22.49 63.31 15.89
N SER A 68 22.31 61.98 15.91
CA SER A 68 23.44 61.05 16.06
C SER A 68 24.27 60.99 14.78
N GLN A 69 23.65 60.94 13.59
CA GLN A 69 24.33 60.99 12.29
C GLN A 69 25.12 62.29 12.07
N ALA A 70 24.58 63.44 12.50
CA ALA A 70 25.29 64.73 12.44
C ALA A 70 26.52 64.76 13.37
N ARG A 71 26.47 64.08 14.53
CA ARG A 71 27.65 63.89 15.41
C ARG A 71 28.68 62.95 14.78
N THR A 72 28.23 61.93 14.04
CA THR A 72 29.11 61.01 13.29
C THR A 72 29.83 61.75 12.15
N ALA A 73 29.14 62.63 11.42
CA ALA A 73 29.73 63.46 10.37
C ALA A 73 30.78 64.47 10.90
N ALA A 74 30.52 65.09 12.06
CA ALA A 74 31.48 65.98 12.74
C ALA A 74 32.70 65.23 13.31
N ALA A 75 32.55 63.96 13.68
CA ALA A 75 33.66 63.11 14.11
C ALA A 75 34.54 62.66 12.93
N LEU A 76 33.94 62.41 11.76
CA LEU A 76 34.64 62.07 10.52
C LEU A 76 35.40 63.25 9.90
N SER A 77 34.89 64.49 10.03
CA SER A 77 35.60 65.69 9.53
C SER A 77 36.85 66.03 10.33
N ASN A 78 36.90 65.69 11.62
CA ASN A 78 38.10 65.89 12.47
C ASN A 78 39.19 64.84 12.23
N ALA A 79 38.89 63.71 11.58
CA ALA A 79 39.85 62.66 11.27
C ALA A 79 40.64 62.91 9.98
N ALA A 80 40.26 63.90 9.16
CA ALA A 80 40.88 64.18 7.86
C ALA A 80 41.99 65.26 7.90
N SER A 81 42.37 65.76 9.08
CA SER A 81 43.34 66.87 9.23
C SER A 81 44.64 66.52 9.94
N VAL A 82 45.28 65.38 9.61
CA VAL A 82 46.67 65.11 10.04
C VAL A 82 47.45 64.46 8.89
N GLY A 83 48.56 65.10 8.50
CA GLY A 83 49.39 64.77 7.33
C GLY A 83 50.29 63.53 7.47
N GLU A 84 50.95 63.20 6.35
CA GLU A 84 51.83 62.06 6.09
C GLU A 84 52.99 61.88 7.10
N LEU A 85 53.33 60.62 7.42
CA LEU A 85 54.61 59.97 7.06
C LEU A 85 54.81 58.55 7.66
N ALA A 86 55.57 57.76 6.89
CA ALA A 86 56.51 56.66 7.20
C ALA A 86 56.04 55.21 7.50
N ASP A 87 56.88 54.32 6.99
CA ASP A 87 56.80 52.86 6.76
C ASP A 87 56.73 52.02 8.04
N ASP A 88 56.04 50.88 7.93
CA ASP A 88 56.04 49.71 8.82
C ASP A 88 55.14 49.67 10.09
N GLU A 89 53.86 50.02 9.97
CA GLU A 89 52.83 49.65 10.97
C GLU A 89 51.55 49.06 10.35
N VAL A 90 51.22 47.81 10.72
CA VAL A 90 49.92 47.20 10.45
C VAL A 90 48.87 47.81 11.38
N ARG A 91 48.02 48.71 10.85
CA ARG A 91 46.88 49.25 11.60
C ARG A 91 45.66 48.34 11.47
N VAL A 92 45.24 47.74 12.58
CA VAL A 92 43.87 47.20 12.72
C VAL A 92 42.93 48.39 12.89
N SER A 93 42.03 48.60 11.93
CA SER A 93 40.96 49.59 12.07
C SER A 93 40.06 49.20 13.25
N TYR A 94 40.12 49.95 14.34
CA TYR A 94 39.23 49.77 15.48
C TYR A 94 37.82 50.20 15.06
N ILE A 95 36.99 49.22 14.71
CA ILE A 95 35.55 49.41 14.57
C ILE A 95 35.02 49.69 15.98
N PRO A 96 34.48 50.89 16.25
CA PRO A 96 33.92 51.23 17.55
C PRO A 96 32.84 50.23 17.96
N ASP A 97 32.77 49.89 19.25
CA ASP A 97 31.91 48.80 19.71
C ASP A 97 30.42 49.04 19.42
N PHE A 98 29.98 50.30 19.31
CA PHE A 98 28.61 50.63 18.92
C PHE A 98 28.26 50.20 17.47
N ILE A 99 29.23 50.24 16.54
CA ILE A 99 29.02 49.77 15.15
C ILE A 99 28.93 48.24 15.14
N LYS A 100 29.74 47.55 15.96
CA LYS A 100 29.69 46.09 16.08
C LYS A 100 28.38 45.62 16.70
N ASP A 101 27.86 46.36 17.68
CA ASP A 101 26.60 46.05 18.32
C ASP A 101 25.43 46.30 17.37
N GLN A 102 25.47 47.38 16.59
CA GLN A 102 24.45 47.68 15.58
C GLN A 102 24.43 46.64 14.45
N ILE A 103 25.61 46.25 13.93
CA ILE A 103 25.72 45.18 12.92
C ILE A 103 25.29 43.84 13.51
N ARG A 104 25.62 43.53 14.77
CA ARG A 104 25.15 42.31 15.44
C ARG A 104 23.63 42.28 15.60
N ASP A 105 23.02 43.39 15.97
CA ASP A 105 21.58 43.44 16.20
C ASP A 105 20.79 43.41 14.89
N GLU A 106 21.31 44.04 13.82
CA GLU A 106 20.74 43.99 12.47
C GLU A 106 20.88 42.58 11.85
N ILE A 107 22.05 41.96 11.95
CA ILE A 107 22.28 40.56 11.52
C ILE A 107 21.45 39.57 12.34
N ARG A 108 21.28 39.80 13.65
CA ARG A 108 20.49 38.94 14.55
C ARG A 108 18.98 39.08 14.29
N ALA A 109 18.53 40.22 13.78
CA ALA A 109 17.14 40.43 13.39
C ALA A 109 16.82 39.77 12.04
N GLU A 110 17.63 40.00 10.99
CA GLU A 110 17.44 39.38 9.66
C GLU A 110 17.62 37.85 9.68
N LEU A 111 18.68 37.33 10.33
CA LEU A 111 18.90 35.87 10.37
C LEU A 111 17.86 35.13 11.22
N ARG A 112 17.18 35.79 12.16
CA ARG A 112 16.18 35.11 12.98
C ARG A 112 14.95 34.74 12.17
N GLU A 113 14.49 35.59 11.26
CA GLU A 113 13.23 35.32 10.57
C GLU A 113 13.38 34.18 9.54
N ASP A 114 14.43 34.24 8.72
CA ASP A 114 14.72 33.23 7.69
C ASP A 114 15.17 31.90 8.31
N VAL A 115 16.07 31.90 9.30
CA VAL A 115 16.51 30.65 9.94
C VAL A 115 15.40 30.04 10.78
N THR A 116 14.52 30.84 11.40
CA THR A 116 13.38 30.28 12.15
C THR A 116 12.35 29.67 11.21
N GLY A 117 12.09 30.27 10.04
CA GLY A 117 11.24 29.69 9.00
C GLY A 117 11.77 28.36 8.47
N ASP A 118 13.07 28.31 8.15
CA ASP A 118 13.74 27.10 7.67
C ASP A 118 13.83 26.02 8.75
N VAL A 119 14.14 26.39 10.00
CA VAL A 119 14.16 25.45 11.14
C VAL A 119 12.76 24.95 11.46
N ILE A 120 11.71 25.77 11.36
CA ILE A 120 10.33 25.31 11.59
C ILE A 120 9.86 24.41 10.44
N SER A 121 10.15 24.74 9.18
CA SER A 121 9.84 23.85 8.05
C SER A 121 10.58 22.53 8.16
N LYS A 122 11.88 22.58 8.46
CA LYS A 122 12.71 21.39 8.64
C LYS A 122 12.33 20.61 9.90
N ALA A 123 11.93 21.27 10.98
CA ALA A 123 11.39 20.63 12.18
C ALA A 123 10.03 19.97 11.94
N LYS A 124 9.18 20.53 11.08
CA LYS A 124 7.92 19.88 10.65
C LYS A 124 8.18 18.71 9.72
N GLU A 125 9.15 18.81 8.83
CA GLU A 125 9.51 17.79 7.85
C GLU A 125 10.27 16.62 8.51
N GLU A 126 11.16 16.91 9.46
CA GLU A 126 11.96 15.94 10.22
C GLU A 126 11.36 15.58 11.60
N GLY A 127 10.19 16.15 11.95
CA GLY A 127 9.46 15.84 13.19
C GLY A 127 10.14 16.31 14.50
N TRP A 128 11.07 17.27 14.44
CA TRP A 128 11.78 17.77 15.62
C TRP A 128 10.79 18.43 16.60
N GLY A 129 10.72 17.91 17.83
CA GLY A 129 9.87 18.44 18.91
C GLY A 129 8.41 17.94 18.93
N LEU A 130 7.95 17.22 17.90
CA LEU A 130 6.63 16.58 17.88
C LEU A 130 6.58 15.32 18.74
N ALA A 131 7.72 14.63 18.88
CA ALA A 131 7.83 13.43 19.69
C ALA A 131 7.38 13.71 21.13
N ASP A 132 7.85 14.76 21.80
CA ASP A 132 7.47 15.04 23.20
C ASP A 132 6.18 15.88 23.35
N ALA A 133 5.66 16.45 22.27
CA ALA A 133 4.46 17.29 22.30
C ALA A 133 3.14 16.51 22.20
N LEU A 134 3.18 15.27 21.68
CA LEU A 134 2.00 14.42 21.54
C LEU A 134 1.86 13.44 22.72
N PRO A 135 0.65 13.16 23.22
CA PRO A 135 0.44 12.19 24.29
C PRO A 135 1.07 10.83 23.98
N GLU A 136 1.65 10.16 24.98
CA GLU A 136 2.41 8.92 24.78
C GLU A 136 1.65 7.84 23.99
N TRP A 137 0.33 7.74 24.15
CA TRP A 137 -0.50 6.81 23.40
C TRP A 137 -0.46 7.06 21.88
N THR A 138 -0.40 8.30 21.43
CA THR A 138 -0.33 8.64 19.99
C THR A 138 1.01 8.25 19.34
N ARG A 139 2.05 8.01 20.15
CA ARG A 139 3.34 7.48 19.68
C ARG A 139 3.35 5.97 19.61
N LYS A 140 2.59 5.31 20.49
CA LYS A 140 2.50 3.84 20.57
C LYS A 140 1.52 3.26 19.57
N PHE A 141 0.52 4.02 19.14
CA PHE A 141 -0.49 3.55 18.20
C PHE A 141 -0.29 4.17 16.82
N LYS A 142 -0.26 3.33 15.80
CA LYS A 142 -0.26 3.72 14.40
C LYS A 142 -1.58 3.33 13.77
N LEU A 143 -2.33 4.33 13.32
CA LEU A 143 -3.54 4.12 12.52
C LEU A 143 -3.15 4.09 11.04
N SER A 144 -3.67 3.12 10.30
CA SER A 144 -3.53 3.05 8.84
C SER A 144 -4.84 2.62 8.18
N GLY A 145 -5.02 2.93 6.91
CA GLY A 145 -6.17 2.43 6.18
C GLY A 145 -6.07 2.60 4.67
N ASP A 146 -6.96 1.89 3.97
CA ASP A 146 -7.16 2.07 2.54
C ASP A 146 -8.63 1.97 2.16
N LEU A 147 -9.00 2.71 1.11
CA LEU A 147 -10.32 2.67 0.49
C LEU A 147 -10.14 2.50 -1.03
N ARG A 148 -10.95 1.61 -1.61
CA ARG A 148 -11.03 1.39 -3.06
C ARG A 148 -12.49 1.51 -3.49
N LEU A 149 -12.71 2.22 -4.59
CA LEU A 149 -13.96 2.17 -5.36
C LEU A 149 -13.65 1.55 -6.71
N ARG A 150 -14.38 0.50 -7.09
CA ARG A 150 -14.14 -0.30 -8.29
C ARG A 150 -15.39 -0.35 -9.16
N TYR A 151 -15.21 -0.09 -10.45
CA TYR A 151 -16.16 -0.50 -11.49
C TYR A 151 -15.56 -1.67 -12.28
N GLU A 152 -16.34 -2.74 -12.42
CA GLU A 152 -15.88 -4.01 -12.95
C GLU A 152 -16.94 -4.67 -13.84
N PRO A 153 -16.93 -4.36 -15.15
CA PRO A 153 -17.67 -5.15 -16.12
C PRO A 153 -16.93 -6.45 -16.48
N VAL A 154 -17.71 -7.51 -16.59
CA VAL A 154 -17.30 -8.86 -16.95
C VAL A 154 -17.97 -9.26 -18.25
N PHE A 155 -17.17 -9.70 -19.22
CA PHE A 155 -17.61 -10.10 -20.54
C PHE A 155 -17.22 -11.56 -20.78
N TYR A 156 -18.19 -12.38 -21.15
CA TYR A 156 -17.99 -13.77 -21.51
C TYR A 156 -17.92 -13.90 -23.04
N ALA A 157 -17.08 -14.81 -23.52
CA ALA A 157 -16.98 -15.08 -24.95
C ALA A 157 -18.25 -15.77 -25.49
N ASP A 158 -18.65 -15.43 -26.71
CA ASP A 158 -19.86 -15.95 -27.36
C ASP A 158 -19.82 -17.47 -27.58
N GLU A 159 -18.61 -18.03 -27.67
CA GLU A 159 -18.36 -19.45 -27.88
C GLU A 159 -18.31 -20.29 -26.59
N ASN A 160 -18.54 -19.65 -25.43
CA ASN A 160 -18.54 -20.35 -24.15
C ASN A 160 -19.62 -21.43 -24.08
N ALA A 161 -19.30 -22.53 -23.41
CA ALA A 161 -20.26 -23.60 -23.18
C ALA A 161 -21.47 -23.10 -22.37
N SER A 162 -22.67 -23.49 -22.82
CA SER A 162 -23.94 -23.08 -22.22
C SER A 162 -24.81 -24.28 -21.83
N GLY A 163 -25.46 -24.24 -20.65
CA GLY A 163 -26.63 -25.06 -20.33
C GLY A 163 -26.44 -26.21 -19.33
N LEU A 164 -27.57 -26.76 -18.88
CA LEU A 164 -27.70 -27.85 -17.88
C LEU A 164 -27.88 -29.24 -18.52
N SER A 165 -27.84 -29.37 -19.86
CA SER A 165 -28.15 -30.62 -20.55
C SER A 165 -26.89 -31.45 -20.85
N ILE A 166 -26.50 -32.25 -19.86
CA ILE A 166 -25.78 -33.53 -19.97
C ILE A 166 -24.31 -33.54 -20.49
N PHE A 167 -23.72 -32.50 -21.10
CA PHE A 167 -22.25 -32.34 -21.32
C PHE A 167 -21.87 -30.88 -21.68
N PRO A 168 -20.60 -30.44 -21.47
CA PRO A 168 -19.91 -30.25 -20.19
C PRO A 168 -20.11 -28.81 -19.66
N PHE A 169 -20.29 -28.66 -18.35
CA PHE A 169 -20.43 -27.38 -17.64
C PHE A 169 -19.34 -27.24 -16.56
N TYR A 170 -19.11 -26.03 -16.05
CA TYR A 170 -18.22 -25.79 -14.92
C TYR A 170 -19.02 -25.89 -13.60
N PRO A 171 -18.80 -26.92 -12.77
CA PRO A 171 -19.55 -27.07 -11.52
C PRO A 171 -19.09 -26.04 -10.49
N ASN A 172 -20.04 -25.40 -9.81
CA ASN A 172 -19.75 -24.56 -8.66
C ASN A 172 -19.68 -25.44 -7.40
N GLY A 173 -18.48 -25.95 -7.12
CA GLY A 173 -18.23 -26.81 -5.94
C GLY A 173 -18.54 -26.11 -4.62
N GLN A 174 -18.38 -24.79 -4.56
CA GLN A 174 -18.64 -24.01 -3.36
C GLN A 174 -20.15 -23.92 -3.08
N ALA A 175 -20.99 -23.71 -4.10
CA ALA A 175 -22.44 -23.71 -3.98
C ALA A 175 -22.98 -25.09 -3.58
N ILE A 176 -22.44 -26.18 -4.17
CA ILE A 176 -22.78 -27.56 -3.77
C ILE A 176 -22.55 -27.76 -2.27
N ASN A 177 -21.39 -27.37 -1.75
CA ASN A 177 -21.07 -27.54 -0.33
C ASN A 177 -21.91 -26.61 0.57
N GLN A 178 -22.07 -25.33 0.21
CA GLN A 178 -22.76 -24.33 1.05
C GLN A 178 -24.28 -24.55 1.14
N LEU A 179 -24.89 -25.04 0.07
CA LEU A 179 -26.34 -25.26 -0.01
C LEU A 179 -26.71 -26.70 0.36
N GLY A 180 -25.72 -27.54 0.71
CA GLY A 180 -25.94 -28.90 1.21
C GLY A 180 -26.34 -29.89 0.12
N GLY A 181 -25.72 -29.80 -1.06
CA GLY A 181 -25.84 -30.75 -2.15
C GLY A 181 -26.32 -30.12 -3.46
N ALA A 182 -26.04 -30.80 -4.57
CA ALA A 182 -26.38 -30.32 -5.91
C ALA A 182 -27.89 -30.14 -6.13
N ARG A 183 -28.76 -30.96 -5.50
CA ARG A 183 -30.22 -30.77 -5.60
C ARG A 183 -30.66 -29.45 -4.99
N ASN A 184 -30.07 -29.07 -3.85
CA ASN A 184 -30.37 -27.82 -3.16
C ASN A 184 -29.71 -26.61 -3.84
N ALA A 185 -28.53 -26.80 -4.42
CA ALA A 185 -27.86 -25.76 -5.21
C ALA A 185 -28.69 -25.34 -6.43
N GLY A 186 -29.45 -26.27 -7.04
CA GLY A 186 -30.38 -25.92 -8.11
C GLY A 186 -29.66 -25.20 -9.26
N LEU A 187 -30.09 -24.00 -9.63
CA LEU A 187 -29.44 -23.24 -10.70
C LEU A 187 -28.02 -22.78 -10.36
N ASP A 188 -27.67 -22.69 -9.06
CA ASP A 188 -26.35 -22.28 -8.59
C ASP A 188 -25.32 -23.43 -8.66
N LEU A 189 -25.69 -24.62 -9.14
CA LEU A 189 -24.79 -25.76 -9.28
C LEU A 189 -23.71 -25.55 -10.36
N ILE A 190 -23.89 -24.56 -11.24
CA ILE A 190 -22.98 -24.22 -12.33
C ILE A 190 -22.43 -22.81 -12.18
N GLU A 191 -21.19 -22.61 -12.65
CA GLU A 191 -20.64 -21.28 -12.82
C GLU A 191 -21.31 -20.55 -13.99
N ASN A 192 -21.47 -19.24 -13.84
CA ASN A 192 -21.88 -18.39 -14.96
C ASN A 192 -20.74 -18.30 -15.97
N THR A 193 -20.98 -18.78 -17.19
CA THR A 193 -20.03 -18.75 -18.32
C THR A 193 -20.54 -17.95 -19.52
N THR A 194 -21.74 -17.39 -19.47
CA THR A 194 -22.39 -16.83 -20.69
C THR A 194 -23.04 -15.48 -20.48
N THR A 195 -23.38 -15.13 -19.24
CA THR A 195 -24.14 -13.91 -18.95
C THR A 195 -23.23 -12.83 -18.43
N ASN A 196 -22.99 -11.80 -19.25
CA ASN A 196 -22.21 -10.63 -18.87
C ASN A 196 -22.77 -9.96 -17.62
N ASN A 197 -21.88 -9.40 -16.80
CA ASN A 197 -22.24 -8.75 -15.55
C ASN A 197 -21.50 -7.43 -15.40
N GLN A 198 -22.08 -6.48 -14.66
CA GLN A 198 -21.43 -5.23 -14.29
C GLN A 198 -21.53 -5.04 -12.80
N ARG A 199 -20.38 -4.90 -12.14
CA ARG A 199 -20.29 -4.77 -10.68
C ARG A 199 -19.71 -3.41 -10.32
N PHE A 200 -20.36 -2.76 -9.37
CA PHE A 200 -19.72 -1.73 -8.56
C PHE A 200 -19.30 -2.37 -7.26
N ARG A 201 -18.03 -2.21 -6.89
CA ARG A 201 -17.47 -2.80 -5.67
C ARG A 201 -16.75 -1.71 -4.88
N GLN A 202 -16.66 -1.91 -3.58
CA GLN A 202 -15.84 -1.08 -2.72
C GLN A 202 -15.05 -1.95 -1.74
N ARG A 203 -13.89 -1.48 -1.32
CA ARG A 203 -13.13 -2.04 -0.21
C ARG A 203 -12.82 -0.94 0.77
N PHE A 204 -12.99 -1.21 2.05
CA PHE A 204 -12.45 -0.39 3.12
C PHE A 204 -11.69 -1.28 4.09
N ARG A 205 -10.47 -0.87 4.46
CA ARG A 205 -9.67 -1.52 5.49
C ARG A 205 -9.12 -0.50 6.47
N LEU A 206 -9.11 -0.88 7.74
CA LEU A 206 -8.62 -0.05 8.85
C LEU A 206 -7.71 -0.88 9.73
N GLY A 207 -6.46 -0.46 9.86
CA GLY A 207 -5.42 -1.08 10.68
C GLY A 207 -5.05 -0.22 11.89
N ILE A 208 -4.82 -0.87 13.02
CA ILE A 208 -4.22 -0.27 14.21
C ILE A 208 -3.06 -1.17 14.64
N ASP A 209 -1.85 -0.61 14.64
CA ASP A 209 -0.65 -1.26 15.16
C ASP A 209 -0.25 -0.58 16.47
N ALA A 210 0.20 -1.37 17.45
CA ALA A 210 0.53 -0.92 18.78
C ALA A 210 1.93 -1.40 19.20
N ASP A 211 2.83 -0.48 19.51
CA ASP A 211 4.14 -0.78 20.09
C ASP A 211 3.96 -1.15 21.57
N ILE A 212 4.12 -2.45 21.87
CA ILE A 212 3.88 -3.00 23.22
C ILE A 212 5.16 -2.96 24.04
N ALA A 213 6.28 -3.38 23.44
CA ALA A 213 7.60 -3.38 24.05
C ALA A 213 8.68 -3.24 22.97
N GLU A 214 9.95 -3.14 23.37
CA GLU A 214 11.06 -3.09 22.42
C GLU A 214 11.04 -4.31 21.48
N GLY A 215 10.90 -4.04 20.18
CA GLY A 215 10.78 -5.06 19.13
C GLY A 215 9.43 -5.77 19.05
N LEU A 216 8.48 -5.57 19.98
CA LEU A 216 7.19 -6.28 20.02
C LEU A 216 6.01 -5.36 19.67
N GLU A 217 5.34 -5.68 18.56
CA GLU A 217 4.14 -5.01 18.05
C GLU A 217 2.91 -5.93 18.16
N ALA A 218 1.75 -5.35 18.45
CA ALA A 218 0.44 -5.98 18.28
C ALA A 218 -0.37 -5.24 17.22
N GLY A 219 -0.92 -5.95 16.23
CA GLY A 219 -1.66 -5.34 15.12
C GLY A 219 -3.05 -5.93 14.92
N ILE A 220 -4.04 -5.10 14.61
CA ILE A 220 -5.39 -5.52 14.20
C ILE A 220 -5.75 -4.79 12.90
N ARG A 221 -6.30 -5.51 11.93
CA ARG A 221 -6.88 -4.95 10.70
C ARG A 221 -8.32 -5.41 10.53
N LEU A 222 -9.23 -4.47 10.35
CA LEU A 222 -10.62 -4.71 9.95
C LEU A 222 -10.75 -4.51 8.43
N SER A 223 -11.66 -5.25 7.80
CA SER A 223 -11.98 -5.10 6.37
C SER A 223 -13.46 -5.28 6.08
N THR A 224 -13.94 -4.67 5.01
CA THR A 224 -15.22 -5.04 4.37
C THR A 224 -15.08 -6.33 3.57
N GLY A 225 -16.20 -6.92 3.15
CA GLY A 225 -16.23 -8.07 2.25
C GLY A 225 -16.97 -9.26 2.84
N ASN A 226 -17.02 -10.36 2.09
CA ASN A 226 -17.69 -11.59 2.51
C ASN A 226 -16.83 -12.34 3.54
N PHE A 227 -17.41 -12.68 4.70
CA PHE A 227 -16.72 -13.43 5.76
C PHE A 227 -16.27 -14.84 5.34
N ARG A 228 -16.83 -15.39 4.26
CA ARG A 228 -16.47 -16.72 3.71
C ARG A 228 -15.42 -16.67 2.60
N ASP A 229 -15.03 -15.48 2.15
CA ASP A 229 -14.10 -15.30 1.04
C ASP A 229 -12.74 -14.81 1.60
N PRO A 230 -11.76 -15.70 1.78
CA PRO A 230 -10.47 -15.35 2.36
C PRO A 230 -9.54 -14.59 1.40
N VAL A 231 -9.85 -14.56 0.11
CA VAL A 231 -9.00 -14.00 -0.96
C VAL A 231 -9.54 -12.71 -1.54
N SER A 232 -10.64 -12.16 -1.01
CA SER A 232 -11.15 -10.86 -1.43
C SER A 232 -11.80 -10.09 -0.28
N THR A 233 -11.38 -8.84 -0.13
CA THR A 233 -11.96 -7.88 0.83
C THR A 233 -12.92 -6.88 0.16
N ASN A 234 -13.36 -7.19 -1.06
CA ASN A 234 -14.26 -6.34 -1.84
C ASN A 234 -15.74 -6.64 -1.53
N GLN A 235 -16.51 -5.59 -1.26
CA GLN A 235 -17.96 -5.63 -1.11
C GLN A 235 -18.65 -5.19 -2.39
N THR A 236 -19.61 -5.98 -2.88
CA THR A 236 -20.45 -5.61 -4.03
C THR A 236 -21.55 -4.64 -3.61
N MET A 237 -21.68 -3.54 -4.35
CA MET A 237 -22.71 -2.51 -4.13
C MET A 237 -24.05 -2.90 -4.77
N GLY A 238 -25.14 -2.25 -4.38
CA GLY A 238 -26.48 -2.51 -4.95
C GLY A 238 -27.37 -3.47 -4.13
N GLN A 239 -27.11 -3.60 -2.83
CA GLN A 239 -27.83 -4.52 -1.93
C GLN A 239 -29.06 -3.86 -1.26
N THR A 240 -29.86 -3.08 -2.01
CA THR A 240 -31.11 -2.46 -1.52
C THR A 240 -30.98 -1.64 -0.21
N GLY A 241 -29.81 -1.05 0.04
CA GLY A 241 -29.55 -0.26 1.24
C GLY A 241 -29.14 -1.06 2.48
N ASP A 242 -28.88 -2.36 2.33
CA ASP A 242 -28.27 -3.17 3.38
C ASP A 242 -26.91 -2.59 3.81
N ARG A 243 -26.59 -2.76 5.09
CA ARG A 243 -25.32 -2.32 5.66
C ARG A 243 -24.25 -3.35 5.38
N TYR A 244 -23.01 -2.88 5.25
CA TYR A 244 -21.86 -3.74 5.07
C TYR A 244 -21.33 -4.26 6.40
N ASP A 245 -20.97 -5.54 6.42
CA ASP A 245 -20.28 -6.17 7.53
C ASP A 245 -18.80 -5.81 7.53
N PHE A 246 -18.21 -5.83 8.74
CA PHE A 246 -16.78 -5.68 8.96
C PHE A 246 -16.24 -6.96 9.58
N ASN A 247 -15.16 -7.47 9.00
CA ASN A 247 -14.50 -8.69 9.45
C ASN A 247 -13.11 -8.38 10.01
N ILE A 248 -12.66 -9.23 10.92
CA ILE A 248 -11.26 -9.22 11.39
C ILE A 248 -10.42 -9.88 10.30
N ASP A 249 -9.65 -9.06 9.61
CA ASP A 249 -8.78 -9.49 8.52
C ASP A 249 -7.40 -9.91 9.07
N ARG A 250 -6.87 -9.14 10.03
CA ARG A 250 -5.63 -9.48 10.75
C ARG A 250 -5.77 -9.21 12.24
N ALA A 251 -5.11 -10.03 13.05
CA ALA A 251 -5.00 -9.90 14.49
C ALA A 251 -3.76 -10.67 14.94
N TYR A 252 -2.65 -9.97 15.18
CA TYR A 252 -1.35 -10.61 15.32
C TYR A 252 -0.45 -9.97 16.37
N LEU A 253 0.56 -10.73 16.79
CA LEU A 253 1.76 -10.26 17.47
C LEU A 253 2.96 -10.44 16.53
N GLN A 254 3.85 -9.45 16.48
CA GLN A 254 5.09 -9.48 15.72
C GLN A 254 6.26 -9.07 16.62
N TYR A 255 7.30 -9.90 16.65
CA TYR A 255 8.56 -9.59 17.32
C TYR A 255 9.68 -9.47 16.31
N ASP A 256 10.38 -8.34 16.29
CA ASP A 256 11.54 -8.07 15.46
C ASP A 256 12.77 -7.84 16.34
N ASP A 257 13.80 -8.67 16.15
CA ASP A 257 15.09 -8.53 16.80
C ASP A 257 16.08 -7.85 15.85
N VAL A 258 16.66 -6.76 16.32
CA VAL A 258 17.51 -5.85 15.54
C VAL A 258 18.89 -5.81 16.18
N ASP A 259 19.93 -6.00 15.38
CA ASP A 259 21.30 -5.93 15.87
C ASP A 259 21.72 -4.48 16.22
N SER A 260 22.94 -4.33 16.76
CA SER A 260 23.48 -3.02 17.14
C SER A 260 23.64 -2.03 15.97
N PHE A 261 23.54 -2.49 14.72
CA PHE A 261 23.65 -1.67 13.52
C PHE A 261 22.28 -1.32 12.91
N GLY A 262 21.18 -1.74 13.52
CA GLY A 262 19.83 -1.50 13.02
C GLY A 262 19.35 -2.56 12.01
N PHE A 263 20.05 -3.68 11.86
CA PHE A 263 19.66 -4.76 10.95
C PHE A 263 18.73 -5.77 11.63
N ASN A 264 17.52 -5.91 11.10
CA ASN A 264 16.54 -6.90 11.57
C ASN A 264 16.93 -8.30 11.09
N TRP A 265 17.57 -9.07 11.98
CA TRP A 265 18.06 -10.41 11.70
C TRP A 265 17.03 -11.51 11.98
N LEU A 266 16.00 -11.23 12.80
CA LEU A 266 14.94 -12.18 13.14
C LEU A 266 13.58 -11.49 13.26
N SER A 267 12.60 -12.01 12.54
CA SER A 267 11.18 -11.65 12.69
C SER A 267 10.38 -12.88 13.09
N LEU A 268 9.56 -12.79 14.13
CA LEU A 268 8.59 -13.80 14.55
C LEU A 268 7.18 -13.21 14.47
N MET A 269 6.22 -13.96 13.94
CA MET A 269 4.81 -13.54 13.85
C MET A 269 3.89 -14.66 14.32
N GLY A 270 2.81 -14.31 15.01
CA GLY A 270 1.79 -15.25 15.48
C GLY A 270 0.39 -14.64 15.46
N GLY A 271 -0.62 -15.47 15.18
CA GLY A 271 -2.03 -15.06 15.09
C GLY A 271 -2.53 -15.07 13.64
N ARG A 272 -3.46 -14.16 13.31
CA ARG A 272 -3.92 -13.93 11.94
C ARG A 272 -3.04 -12.86 11.28
N ILE A 273 -1.99 -13.32 10.61
CA ILE A 273 -0.85 -12.54 10.10
C ILE A 273 -0.96 -12.27 8.59
N LYS A 274 -0.18 -11.31 8.11
CA LYS A 274 0.06 -11.12 6.67
C LYS A 274 0.83 -12.31 6.08
N ASN A 275 0.76 -12.49 4.76
CA ASN A 275 1.60 -13.46 4.05
C ASN A 275 3.09 -13.27 4.42
N PRO A 276 3.75 -14.27 5.02
CA PRO A 276 5.16 -14.16 5.43
C PRO A 276 6.13 -14.45 4.29
N PHE A 277 5.67 -15.01 3.17
CA PHE A 277 6.51 -15.41 2.04
C PHE A 277 6.68 -14.29 1.01
N PHE A 278 7.84 -14.24 0.37
CA PHE A 278 8.08 -13.36 -0.76
C PHE A 278 7.37 -13.88 -2.02
N VAL A 279 6.63 -12.99 -2.68
CA VAL A 279 5.85 -13.25 -3.90
C VAL A 279 6.15 -12.23 -5.01
N GLY A 280 7.36 -11.65 -5.03
CA GLY A 280 7.75 -10.61 -6.01
C GLY A 280 7.48 -9.19 -5.53
N GLY A 281 6.28 -8.92 -5.04
CA GLY A 281 5.79 -7.59 -4.69
C GLY A 281 4.30 -7.61 -4.34
N GLY A 282 3.64 -6.45 -4.36
CA GLY A 282 2.18 -6.36 -4.20
C GLY A 282 1.45 -6.37 -5.55
N GLU A 283 0.11 -6.36 -5.49
CA GLU A 283 -0.83 -6.34 -6.63
C GLU A 283 -0.35 -5.40 -7.78
N PHE A 284 0.15 -4.21 -7.43
CA PHE A 284 0.60 -3.18 -8.38
C PHE A 284 2.11 -2.88 -8.35
N THR A 285 2.91 -3.67 -7.63
CA THR A 285 4.36 -3.46 -7.49
C THR A 285 5.16 -4.71 -7.88
N SER A 286 4.83 -5.26 -9.05
CA SER A 286 5.48 -6.45 -9.63
C SER A 286 5.30 -7.75 -8.84
N GLY A 287 4.21 -7.85 -8.05
CA GLY A 287 3.81 -9.07 -7.35
C GLY A 287 3.23 -10.14 -8.27
N SER A 288 3.32 -11.38 -7.78
CA SER A 288 2.69 -12.56 -8.35
C SER A 288 1.63 -13.08 -7.40
N GLU A 289 0.41 -13.24 -7.91
CA GLU A 289 -0.71 -13.86 -7.19
C GLU A 289 -0.90 -15.32 -7.65
N LEU A 290 0.19 -15.96 -8.08
CA LEU A 290 0.16 -17.32 -8.62
C LEU A 290 -0.17 -18.36 -7.54
N VAL A 291 0.50 -18.28 -6.39
CA VAL A 291 0.27 -19.21 -5.26
C VAL A 291 -0.58 -18.57 -4.17
N TRP A 292 -0.39 -17.27 -3.91
CA TRP A 292 -1.02 -16.55 -2.82
C TRP A 292 -1.65 -15.26 -3.33
N ASP A 293 -2.95 -15.10 -3.11
CA ASP A 293 -3.66 -13.84 -3.30
C ASP A 293 -3.13 -12.77 -2.33
N THR A 294 -3.12 -11.50 -2.75
CA THR A 294 -2.62 -10.38 -1.93
C THR A 294 -3.51 -10.00 -0.75
N ASP A 295 -4.80 -10.32 -0.81
CA ASP A 295 -5.75 -10.09 0.29
C ASP A 295 -5.74 -11.23 1.32
N LEU A 296 -5.09 -12.37 1.03
CA LEU A 296 -5.01 -13.52 1.93
C LEU A 296 -4.23 -13.20 3.23
N SER A 297 -4.87 -13.50 4.36
CA SER A 297 -4.26 -13.49 5.68
C SER A 297 -4.11 -14.93 6.19
N PHE A 298 -2.97 -15.23 6.80
CA PHE A 298 -2.63 -16.55 7.30
C PHE A 298 -2.95 -16.66 8.79
N GLU A 299 -3.40 -17.80 9.25
CA GLU A 299 -3.55 -18.09 10.68
C GLU A 299 -2.45 -19.04 11.12
N GLY A 300 -1.69 -18.70 12.16
CA GLY A 300 -0.65 -19.57 12.69
C GLY A 300 0.61 -18.81 13.10
N PHE A 301 1.76 -19.43 12.87
CA PHE A 301 3.06 -18.91 13.27
C PHE A 301 4.03 -18.89 12.10
N ALA A 302 4.85 -17.84 12.02
CA ALA A 302 5.93 -17.72 11.05
C ALA A 302 7.20 -17.14 11.69
N ALA A 303 8.35 -17.58 11.21
CA ALA A 303 9.66 -17.07 11.59
C ALA A 303 10.47 -16.76 10.33
N THR A 304 11.12 -15.59 10.29
CA THR A 304 12.06 -15.21 9.22
C THR A 304 13.41 -14.88 9.83
N TYR A 305 14.43 -15.60 9.42
CA TYR A 305 15.83 -15.33 9.75
C TYR A 305 16.51 -14.67 8.56
N ARG A 306 17.33 -13.64 8.81
CA ARG A 306 18.07 -12.89 7.78
C ARG A 306 19.55 -12.86 8.12
N TYR A 307 20.37 -13.16 7.13
CA TYR A 307 21.82 -13.15 7.22
C TYR A 307 22.41 -12.20 6.17
N ASN A 308 23.11 -11.18 6.63
CA ASN A 308 23.79 -10.22 5.77
C ASN A 308 25.09 -10.83 5.20
N LEU A 309 25.22 -10.87 3.88
CA LEU A 309 26.31 -11.49 3.12
C LEU A 309 27.52 -10.57 2.87
N GLY A 310 27.49 -9.28 3.22
CA GLY A 310 28.52 -8.35 2.75
C GLY A 310 28.83 -7.14 3.62
N LEU A 311 29.87 -6.41 3.21
CA LEU A 311 30.58 -5.29 3.86
C LEU A 311 29.75 -4.01 4.14
N SER A 312 28.44 -4.03 3.89
CA SER A 312 27.48 -2.97 4.23
C SER A 312 26.68 -3.38 5.47
N ASN A 313 26.08 -2.44 6.20
CA ASN A 313 25.27 -2.73 7.41
C ASN A 313 23.95 -3.49 7.12
N GLY A 314 23.81 -4.18 5.99
CA GLY A 314 22.57 -4.86 5.56
C GLY A 314 21.47 -3.89 5.13
N LEU A 315 21.80 -2.61 4.94
CA LEU A 315 20.88 -1.52 4.62
C LEU A 315 21.34 -0.78 3.34
N GLY A 316 20.39 -0.29 2.54
CA GLY A 316 20.63 0.55 1.36
C GLY A 316 20.87 -0.21 0.03
N ASP A 317 21.20 0.54 -1.02
CA ASP A 317 21.25 0.09 -2.44
C ASP A 317 22.26 -1.05 -2.72
N GLY A 318 23.20 -1.30 -1.80
CA GLY A 318 24.20 -2.37 -1.90
C GLY A 318 23.96 -3.56 -0.98
N ALA A 319 22.82 -3.61 -0.27
CA ALA A 319 22.53 -4.66 0.70
C ALA A 319 22.46 -6.04 0.03
N ARG A 320 23.10 -7.03 0.66
CA ARG A 320 23.08 -8.42 0.22
C ARG A 320 22.62 -9.29 1.37
N VAL A 321 21.44 -9.86 1.27
CA VAL A 321 20.80 -10.57 2.38
C VAL A 321 20.33 -11.92 1.91
N LEU A 322 20.77 -12.98 2.60
CA LEU A 322 20.08 -14.26 2.55
C LEU A 322 18.98 -14.25 3.59
N TYR A 323 17.85 -14.84 3.28
CA TYR A 323 16.79 -15.05 4.26
C TYR A 323 16.20 -16.44 4.16
N ALA A 324 15.68 -16.91 5.28
CA ALA A 324 14.91 -18.13 5.39
C ALA A 324 13.65 -17.85 6.20
N THR A 325 12.49 -18.17 5.63
CA THR A 325 11.18 -18.02 6.25
C THR A 325 10.55 -19.41 6.39
N GLY A 326 10.04 -19.73 7.57
CA GLY A 326 9.28 -20.96 7.83
C GLY A 326 7.99 -20.66 8.59
N GLY A 327 6.96 -21.47 8.40
CA GLY A 327 5.71 -21.31 9.13
C GLY A 327 4.82 -22.56 9.13
N ALA A 328 3.89 -22.56 10.08
CA ALA A 328 2.88 -23.60 10.27
C ALA A 328 1.52 -22.93 10.49
N PHE A 329 0.54 -23.33 9.68
CA PHE A 329 -0.73 -22.64 9.56
C PHE A 329 -1.88 -23.64 9.61
N PRO A 330 -2.69 -23.69 10.68
CA PRO A 330 -3.95 -24.42 10.63
C PRO A 330 -4.86 -23.77 9.58
N LEU A 331 -5.50 -24.59 8.77
CA LEU A 331 -6.43 -24.14 7.72
C LEU A 331 -7.88 -24.41 8.09
N GLN A 332 -8.14 -25.55 8.75
CA GLN A 332 -9.48 -25.94 9.16
C GLN A 332 -9.39 -26.98 10.29
N GLU A 333 -10.06 -26.71 11.40
CA GLU A 333 -10.16 -27.63 12.53
C GLU A 333 -11.26 -28.67 12.28
N ALA A 334 -10.97 -29.93 12.58
CA ALA A 334 -11.91 -31.04 12.53
C ALA A 334 -12.01 -31.66 13.93
N PRO A 335 -12.80 -31.10 14.87
CA PRO A 335 -12.75 -31.44 16.31
C PRO A 335 -13.08 -32.90 16.64
N PHE A 336 -13.60 -33.66 15.67
CA PHE A 336 -13.95 -35.07 15.79
C PHE A 336 -13.29 -35.95 14.74
N SER A 337 -12.23 -35.47 14.10
CA SER A 337 -11.32 -36.24 13.25
C SER A 337 -9.90 -36.01 13.76
N HIS A 338 -9.01 -36.99 13.61
CA HIS A 338 -7.59 -36.79 13.90
C HIS A 338 -6.85 -36.06 12.77
N ASN A 339 -7.58 -35.46 11.82
CA ASN A 339 -7.07 -34.99 10.53
C ASN A 339 -7.45 -33.53 10.26
N ASP A 340 -7.02 -32.63 11.14
CA ASP A 340 -7.07 -31.19 10.87
C ASP A 340 -6.32 -30.87 9.57
N LYS A 341 -6.75 -29.82 8.89
CA LYS A 341 -6.10 -29.32 7.68
C LYS A 341 -5.00 -28.34 8.06
N TRP A 342 -3.81 -28.57 7.53
CA TRP A 342 -2.63 -27.76 7.85
C TRP A 342 -1.86 -27.40 6.59
N LEU A 343 -1.21 -26.25 6.64
CA LEU A 343 -0.17 -25.85 5.71
C LEU A 343 1.14 -25.70 6.48
N PHE A 344 2.18 -26.36 5.98
CA PHE A 344 3.56 -26.10 6.37
C PHE A 344 4.29 -25.47 5.19
N GLY A 345 4.97 -24.35 5.42
CA GLY A 345 5.66 -23.61 4.38
C GLY A 345 7.09 -23.25 4.76
N GLY A 346 7.99 -23.33 3.81
CA GLY A 346 9.37 -22.88 3.94
C GLY A 346 9.82 -22.15 2.68
N GLN A 347 10.59 -21.08 2.82
CA GLN A 347 11.15 -20.31 1.72
C GLN A 347 12.57 -19.88 2.06
N VAL A 348 13.49 -20.03 1.12
CA VAL A 348 14.84 -19.45 1.18
C VAL A 348 15.00 -18.47 0.05
N GLY A 349 15.62 -17.33 0.32
CA GLY A 349 15.78 -16.29 -0.70
C GLY A 349 17.02 -15.45 -0.55
N LEU A 350 17.26 -14.67 -1.59
CA LEU A 350 18.40 -13.79 -1.75
C LEU A 350 17.91 -12.42 -2.22
N ASP A 351 18.28 -11.40 -1.47
CA ASP A 351 18.17 -9.99 -1.85
C ASP A 351 19.57 -9.51 -2.21
N TRP A 352 19.74 -8.97 -3.42
CA TRP A 352 21.03 -8.54 -3.94
C TRP A 352 20.92 -7.16 -4.58
N GLY A 353 21.37 -6.16 -3.83
CA GLY A 353 21.57 -4.80 -4.33
C GLY A 353 22.87 -4.65 -5.12
N PHE A 354 22.79 -3.99 -6.27
CA PHE A 354 23.94 -3.69 -7.13
C PHE A 354 24.36 -2.23 -7.00
N LYS A 355 25.63 -1.94 -7.33
CA LYS A 355 26.19 -0.58 -7.25
C LYS A 355 25.50 0.43 -8.17
N ASN A 356 24.83 -0.03 -9.23
CA ASN A 356 24.07 0.81 -10.16
C ASN A 356 22.63 1.06 -9.70
N LYS A 357 22.30 0.77 -8.43
CA LYS A 357 20.94 0.84 -7.83
C LYS A 357 19.95 -0.21 -8.33
N ASP A 358 20.38 -1.15 -9.19
CA ASP A 358 19.56 -2.30 -9.52
C ASP A 358 19.37 -3.20 -8.29
N ASN A 359 18.27 -3.95 -8.27
CA ASN A 359 18.00 -4.90 -7.21
C ASN A 359 17.50 -6.23 -7.80
N LEU A 360 18.12 -7.33 -7.38
CA LEU A 360 17.64 -8.68 -7.67
C LEU A 360 17.13 -9.31 -6.38
N ARG A 361 15.90 -9.82 -6.42
CA ARG A 361 15.31 -10.59 -5.35
C ARG A 361 14.80 -11.92 -5.88
N MET A 362 15.20 -13.03 -5.25
CA MET A 362 14.75 -14.35 -5.66
C MET A 362 14.49 -15.24 -4.45
N ALA A 363 13.58 -16.20 -4.61
CA ALA A 363 13.24 -17.14 -3.58
C ALA A 363 12.85 -18.51 -4.15
N LEU A 364 13.18 -19.56 -3.41
CA LEU A 364 12.70 -20.92 -3.60
C LEU A 364 11.89 -21.31 -2.37
N ALA A 365 10.67 -21.79 -2.59
CA ALA A 365 9.74 -22.18 -1.56
C ALA A 365 9.23 -23.61 -1.74
N TYR A 366 8.83 -24.22 -0.63
CA TYR A 366 8.12 -25.48 -0.56
C TYR A 366 6.92 -25.35 0.38
N TYR A 367 5.75 -25.75 -0.10
CA TYR A 367 4.49 -25.70 0.63
C TYR A 367 3.86 -27.10 0.66
N ASP A 368 3.56 -27.61 1.86
CA ASP A 368 3.00 -28.94 2.08
C ASP A 368 1.63 -28.82 2.75
N PHE A 369 0.59 -29.13 2.00
CA PHE A 369 -0.78 -29.14 2.48
C PHE A 369 -1.15 -30.53 3.00
N LYS A 370 -1.54 -30.62 4.26
CA LYS A 370 -1.96 -31.86 4.92
C LYS A 370 -3.46 -31.94 5.03
N ASN A 371 -4.00 -33.13 4.74
CA ASN A 371 -5.41 -33.50 4.94
C ASN A 371 -6.44 -32.65 4.16
N ILE A 372 -6.02 -31.94 3.11
CA ILE A 372 -6.94 -31.13 2.28
C ILE A 372 -7.66 -31.94 1.19
N THR A 373 -7.19 -33.15 0.90
CA THR A 373 -7.76 -34.05 -0.11
C THR A 373 -9.07 -34.67 0.39
N ALA A 374 -10.06 -34.72 -0.49
CA ALA A 374 -11.35 -35.34 -0.25
C ALA A 374 -11.21 -36.79 0.20
N ARG A 375 -12.07 -37.20 1.13
CA ARG A 375 -12.19 -38.58 1.61
C ARG A 375 -13.57 -39.12 1.24
N PRO A 376 -13.73 -39.75 0.07
CA PRO A 376 -15.02 -40.26 -0.36
C PRO A 376 -15.60 -41.31 0.59
N ASN A 377 -16.91 -41.26 0.76
CA ASN A 377 -17.67 -42.33 1.38
C ASN A 377 -17.53 -43.61 0.54
N THR A 378 -17.18 -44.72 1.16
CA THR A 378 -16.92 -45.99 0.45
C THR A 378 -18.19 -46.78 0.11
N SER A 379 -19.35 -46.38 0.65
CA SER A 379 -20.63 -46.97 0.30
C SER A 379 -20.92 -46.87 -1.20
N THR A 380 -21.51 -47.92 -1.76
CA THR A 380 -21.97 -48.00 -3.16
C THR A 380 -23.47 -47.75 -3.30
N ALA A 381 -24.17 -47.47 -2.19
CA ALA A 381 -25.59 -47.16 -2.21
C ALA A 381 -25.88 -45.80 -2.88
N SER A 382 -27.13 -45.62 -3.30
CA SER A 382 -27.64 -44.32 -3.73
C SER A 382 -27.94 -43.45 -2.52
N GLY A 383 -27.46 -42.20 -2.56
CA GLY A 383 -27.48 -41.29 -1.41
C GLY A 383 -26.56 -41.78 -0.28
N THR A 384 -25.57 -40.99 0.09
CA THR A 384 -24.58 -41.42 1.09
C THR A 384 -24.19 -40.34 2.10
N CYS A 385 -24.73 -39.13 2.01
CA CYS A 385 -24.31 -38.04 2.88
C CYS A 385 -24.77 -38.21 4.33
N ASP A 386 -25.92 -38.84 4.57
CA ASP A 386 -26.45 -39.14 5.91
C ASP A 386 -25.65 -40.23 6.64
N VAL A 387 -24.94 -41.08 5.90
CA VAL A 387 -24.08 -42.15 6.43
C VAL A 387 -22.59 -41.83 6.35
N ASN A 388 -22.23 -40.56 6.11
CA ASN A 388 -20.84 -40.12 6.19
C ASN A 388 -20.28 -40.33 7.61
N SER A 389 -19.04 -40.84 7.69
CA SER A 389 -18.27 -40.68 8.90
C SER A 389 -17.89 -39.21 9.11
N ARG A 390 -17.53 -38.84 10.34
CA ARG A 390 -17.05 -37.49 10.64
C ARG A 390 -15.80 -37.12 9.82
N GLU A 391 -14.98 -38.10 9.45
CA GLU A 391 -13.80 -37.88 8.60
C GLU A 391 -14.16 -37.59 7.15
N ASN A 392 -15.20 -38.22 6.62
CA ASN A 392 -15.70 -37.90 5.27
C ASN A 392 -16.14 -36.44 5.24
N THR A 393 -17.00 -36.05 6.18
CA THR A 393 -17.50 -34.68 6.29
C THR A 393 -16.39 -33.66 6.52
N ALA A 394 -15.42 -33.96 7.39
CA ALA A 394 -14.28 -33.06 7.66
C ALA A 394 -13.37 -32.82 6.44
N SER A 395 -13.36 -33.72 5.46
CA SER A 395 -12.57 -33.55 4.23
C SER A 395 -13.13 -32.48 3.28
N MET A 396 -14.36 -31.99 3.52
CA MET A 396 -14.97 -30.89 2.76
C MET A 396 -14.25 -29.56 3.04
N PRO A 397 -13.73 -28.86 2.03
CA PRO A 397 -13.16 -27.53 2.20
C PRO A 397 -14.25 -26.48 2.52
N GLU A 398 -13.92 -25.49 3.35
CA GLU A 398 -14.81 -24.37 3.67
C GLU A 398 -14.90 -23.33 2.55
N PHE A 399 -13.84 -23.20 1.75
CA PHE A 399 -13.76 -22.28 0.63
C PHE A 399 -13.07 -22.92 -0.57
N MET A 400 -13.61 -22.64 -1.75
CA MET A 400 -13.07 -22.98 -3.07
C MET A 400 -13.49 -21.88 -4.05
N GLN A 401 -12.66 -21.66 -5.07
CA GLN A 401 -12.96 -20.72 -6.16
C GLN A 401 -13.38 -21.44 -7.43
N GLY A 402 -12.70 -22.55 -7.76
CA GLY A 402 -12.91 -23.31 -8.99
C GLY A 402 -11.61 -23.69 -9.70
N GLY A 403 -11.74 -24.56 -10.69
CA GLY A 403 -10.64 -25.04 -11.52
C GLY A 403 -10.02 -26.34 -11.01
N ASN A 404 -9.65 -26.46 -9.73
CA ASN A 404 -9.01 -27.68 -9.21
C ASN A 404 -9.86 -28.94 -9.46
N THR A 405 -9.21 -30.10 -9.63
CA THR A 405 -9.94 -31.36 -9.79
C THR A 405 -10.72 -31.66 -8.52
N LEU A 406 -12.03 -31.83 -8.63
CA LEU A 406 -12.92 -32.14 -7.51
C LEU A 406 -13.25 -33.64 -7.45
N ALA A 407 -13.40 -34.13 -6.23
CA ALA A 407 -13.81 -35.48 -5.89
C ALA A 407 -15.13 -35.44 -5.11
N THR A 408 -16.04 -36.36 -5.43
CA THR A 408 -17.32 -36.48 -4.71
C THR A 408 -17.08 -37.16 -3.37
N ILE A 409 -17.28 -36.43 -2.27
CA ILE A 409 -17.17 -36.95 -0.91
C ILE A 409 -18.38 -37.85 -0.60
N CYS A 410 -19.58 -37.39 -0.91
CA CYS A 410 -20.80 -38.17 -0.77
C CYS A 410 -21.81 -37.84 -1.87
N ARG A 411 -22.70 -38.79 -2.13
CA ARG A 411 -23.82 -38.63 -3.07
C ARG A 411 -25.00 -38.03 -2.34
N ASP A 412 -25.63 -37.07 -2.97
CA ASP A 412 -26.76 -36.33 -2.42
C ASP A 412 -27.92 -37.28 -2.05
N GLY A 413 -28.69 -36.93 -1.02
CA GLY A 413 -29.77 -37.74 -0.48
C GLY A 413 -29.35 -38.73 0.63
N ALA A 414 -30.35 -39.47 1.11
CA ALA A 414 -30.22 -40.42 2.21
C ALA A 414 -29.89 -41.84 1.73
N PHE A 415 -29.33 -42.67 2.61
CA PHE A 415 -29.03 -44.05 2.31
C PHE A 415 -30.30 -44.82 1.93
N ASN A 416 -30.28 -45.47 0.76
CA ASN A 416 -31.45 -46.13 0.14
C ASN A 416 -32.60 -45.15 -0.19
N ASP A 417 -32.29 -43.90 -0.55
CA ASP A 417 -33.27 -42.97 -1.12
C ASP A 417 -34.00 -43.66 -2.30
N PRO A 418 -35.35 -43.75 -2.28
CA PRO A 418 -36.12 -44.34 -3.37
C PRO A 418 -35.95 -43.59 -4.70
N LEU A 419 -35.45 -42.35 -4.67
CA LEU A 419 -35.02 -41.59 -5.83
C LEU A 419 -33.48 -41.48 -5.80
N PRO A 420 -32.76 -42.45 -6.42
CA PRO A 420 -31.31 -42.47 -6.35
C PRO A 420 -30.70 -41.18 -6.90
N SER A 421 -29.93 -40.46 -6.08
CA SER A 421 -29.11 -39.34 -6.55
C SER A 421 -27.70 -39.84 -6.88
N GLU A 422 -27.31 -39.67 -8.14
CA GLU A 422 -25.90 -39.77 -8.56
C GLU A 422 -25.19 -38.42 -8.44
N PHE A 423 -25.93 -37.34 -8.13
CA PHE A 423 -25.38 -36.01 -7.97
C PHE A 423 -24.54 -35.89 -6.70
N PRO A 424 -23.50 -35.04 -6.70
CA PRO A 424 -22.69 -34.81 -5.51
C PRO A 424 -23.51 -34.10 -4.43
N GLY A 425 -23.48 -34.64 -3.22
CA GLY A 425 -23.98 -33.94 -2.02
C GLY A 425 -22.91 -33.13 -1.32
N MET A 426 -21.64 -33.52 -1.51
CA MET A 426 -20.47 -32.83 -0.95
C MET A 426 -19.26 -33.12 -1.82
N VAL A 427 -18.43 -32.12 -2.04
CA VAL A 427 -17.22 -32.22 -2.89
C VAL A 427 -16.00 -31.65 -2.18
N GLY A 428 -14.82 -32.11 -2.56
CA GLY A 428 -13.54 -31.59 -2.11
C GLY A 428 -12.44 -31.82 -3.14
N LEU A 429 -11.21 -31.44 -2.82
CA LEU A 429 -10.07 -31.55 -3.74
C LEU A 429 -9.68 -33.02 -3.98
N ALA A 430 -9.53 -33.44 -5.23
CA ALA A 430 -9.09 -34.79 -5.57
C ALA A 430 -7.57 -34.98 -5.41
N SER A 431 -6.81 -33.90 -5.63
CA SER A 431 -5.35 -33.89 -5.65
C SER A 431 -4.77 -33.66 -4.24
N GLU A 432 -3.61 -34.26 -3.96
CA GLU A 432 -2.72 -33.79 -2.89
C GLU A 432 -1.92 -32.58 -3.41
N PHE A 433 -1.58 -31.63 -2.53
CA PHE A 433 -0.79 -30.47 -2.90
C PHE A 433 0.52 -30.39 -2.10
N LYS A 434 1.62 -30.57 -2.81
CA LYS A 434 2.99 -30.29 -2.35
C LYS A 434 3.63 -29.41 -3.41
N ILE A 435 3.73 -28.12 -3.14
CA ILE A 435 4.06 -27.13 -4.16
C ILE A 435 5.51 -26.70 -3.98
N VAL A 436 6.31 -26.89 -5.03
CA VAL A 436 7.62 -26.24 -5.16
C VAL A 436 7.41 -24.97 -5.95
N ASN A 437 7.89 -23.84 -5.43
CA ASN A 437 7.68 -22.53 -6.03
C ASN A 437 9.01 -21.77 -6.14
N PHE A 438 9.26 -21.12 -7.28
CA PHE A 438 10.39 -20.25 -7.51
C PHE A 438 9.90 -18.90 -8.00
N THR A 439 10.30 -17.84 -7.30
CA THR A 439 9.92 -16.46 -7.64
C THR A 439 11.19 -15.63 -7.79
N ALA A 440 11.26 -14.80 -8.83
CA ALA A 440 12.35 -13.86 -9.04
C ALA A 440 11.81 -12.51 -9.50
N ARG A 441 12.48 -11.44 -9.06
CA ARG A 441 12.23 -10.06 -9.46
C ARG A 441 13.57 -9.37 -9.68
N TYR A 442 13.72 -8.73 -10.83
CA TYR A 442 14.85 -7.87 -11.14
C TYR A 442 14.34 -6.46 -11.43
N ASP A 443 14.76 -5.51 -10.60
CA ASP A 443 14.45 -4.11 -10.71
C ASP A 443 15.65 -3.37 -11.30
N MET A 444 15.44 -2.77 -12.49
CA MET A 444 16.43 -1.99 -13.21
C MET A 444 16.16 -0.51 -13.01
N ALA A 445 17.09 0.19 -12.38
CA ALA A 445 17.01 1.64 -12.15
C ALA A 445 17.45 2.41 -13.42
N LEU A 446 16.71 2.23 -14.53
CA LEU A 446 17.06 2.74 -15.87
C LEU A 446 17.32 4.25 -15.89
N PHE A 447 16.34 5.04 -15.42
CA PHE A 447 16.37 6.50 -15.39
C PHE A 447 15.67 6.99 -14.12
N ASP A 448 16.32 6.90 -12.97
CA ASP A 448 15.78 7.35 -11.66
C ASP A 448 14.98 8.67 -11.83
N PRO A 449 13.65 8.68 -11.56
CA PRO A 449 12.86 7.72 -10.77
C PRO A 449 12.08 6.64 -11.57
N ILE A 450 12.37 6.45 -12.86
CA ILE A 450 11.75 5.43 -13.73
C ILE A 450 12.52 4.12 -13.66
N HIS A 451 11.79 3.06 -13.35
CA HIS A 451 12.28 1.70 -13.24
C HIS A 451 11.64 0.79 -14.30
N LEU A 452 12.42 -0.19 -14.77
CA LEU A 452 11.90 -1.37 -15.46
C LEU A 452 12.05 -2.55 -14.51
N THR A 453 10.94 -3.12 -14.07
CA THR A 453 10.96 -4.32 -13.24
C THR A 453 10.49 -5.52 -14.05
N LEU A 454 11.29 -6.58 -14.04
CA LEU A 454 10.92 -7.88 -14.59
C LEU A 454 10.68 -8.85 -13.44
N SER A 455 9.55 -9.54 -13.43
CA SER A 455 9.31 -10.62 -12.46
C SER A 455 8.81 -11.90 -13.13
N GLY A 456 9.18 -13.01 -12.51
CA GLY A 456 8.79 -14.34 -12.92
C GLY A 456 8.46 -15.17 -11.70
N ASP A 457 7.41 -15.97 -11.81
CA ASP A 457 6.98 -16.89 -10.77
C ASP A 457 6.61 -18.23 -11.40
N TYR A 458 7.07 -19.33 -10.83
CA TYR A 458 6.84 -20.68 -11.31
C TYR A 458 6.49 -21.59 -10.13
N ALA A 459 5.40 -22.31 -10.21
CA ALA A 459 4.98 -23.28 -9.22
C ALA A 459 4.73 -24.64 -9.88
N LYS A 460 5.11 -25.72 -9.20
CA LYS A 460 4.75 -27.09 -9.58
C LYS A 460 4.23 -27.86 -8.38
N ASN A 461 3.05 -28.45 -8.53
CA ASN A 461 2.54 -29.43 -7.59
C ASN A 461 3.19 -30.80 -7.83
N ILE A 462 4.09 -31.20 -6.92
CA ILE A 462 4.73 -32.52 -6.93
C ILE A 462 3.98 -33.55 -6.07
N GLY A 463 2.87 -33.16 -5.44
CA GLY A 463 1.98 -34.04 -4.69
C GLY A 463 0.96 -34.78 -5.57
N PHE A 464 0.75 -34.32 -6.81
CA PHE A 464 -0.22 -34.91 -7.72
C PHE A 464 0.16 -36.35 -8.10
N ASP A 465 -0.84 -37.22 -8.11
CA ASP A 465 -0.72 -38.62 -8.51
C ASP A 465 -1.95 -38.97 -9.35
N SER A 466 -1.73 -39.22 -10.64
CA SER A 466 -2.81 -39.43 -11.61
C SER A 466 -3.70 -40.64 -11.29
N GLU A 467 -3.14 -41.70 -10.67
CA GLU A 467 -3.89 -42.91 -10.35
C GLU A 467 -4.75 -42.69 -9.10
N LYS A 468 -4.19 -42.03 -8.07
CA LYS A 468 -4.97 -41.66 -6.87
C LYS A 468 -6.10 -40.70 -7.21
N VAL A 469 -5.83 -39.69 -8.04
CA VAL A 469 -6.85 -38.71 -8.47
C VAL A 469 -7.95 -39.42 -9.25
N ALA A 470 -7.60 -40.29 -10.20
CA ALA A 470 -8.58 -41.09 -10.94
C ALA A 470 -9.45 -41.99 -10.02
N ALA A 471 -8.86 -42.52 -8.95
CA ALA A 471 -9.56 -43.34 -7.97
C ALA A 471 -10.49 -42.53 -7.03
N ALA A 472 -10.34 -41.21 -6.93
CA ALA A 472 -11.00 -40.36 -5.94
C ALA A 472 -12.48 -40.01 -6.24
N ARG A 473 -13.18 -40.75 -7.10
CA ARG A 473 -14.56 -40.43 -7.55
C ARG A 473 -14.66 -38.99 -8.11
N VAL A 474 -13.82 -38.69 -9.10
CA VAL A 474 -13.73 -37.37 -9.74
C VAL A 474 -15.09 -36.90 -10.24
N LEU A 475 -15.46 -35.67 -9.89
CA LEU A 475 -16.69 -35.04 -10.32
C LEU A 475 -16.70 -34.86 -11.84
N GLY A 476 -17.75 -35.35 -12.51
CA GLY A 476 -17.85 -35.34 -13.98
C GLY A 476 -17.11 -36.48 -14.69
N GLY A 477 -16.35 -37.32 -13.97
CA GLY A 477 -15.78 -38.56 -14.48
C GLY A 477 -16.72 -39.75 -14.27
N ALA A 478 -16.80 -40.66 -15.24
CA ALA A 478 -17.37 -41.98 -14.97
C ALA A 478 -16.43 -42.70 -13.98
N LEU A 479 -16.98 -43.34 -12.94
CA LEU A 479 -16.19 -44.19 -12.02
C LEU A 479 -15.31 -45.16 -12.84
N GLY A 480 -13.98 -44.98 -12.79
CA GLY A 480 -13.03 -45.82 -13.54
C GLY A 480 -12.56 -45.29 -14.90
N SER A 481 -12.75 -44.01 -15.23
CA SER A 481 -12.27 -43.42 -16.49
C SER A 481 -10.78 -43.07 -16.48
N GLY A 482 -9.90 -44.08 -16.53
CA GLY A 482 -8.47 -43.92 -16.85
C GLY A 482 -7.65 -42.98 -15.95
N ALA A 483 -6.37 -42.79 -16.29
CA ALA A 483 -5.52 -41.81 -15.61
C ALA A 483 -5.98 -40.38 -15.96
N VAL A 484 -6.03 -39.49 -14.97
CA VAL A 484 -6.30 -38.06 -15.18
C VAL A 484 -5.02 -37.37 -15.63
N ASP A 485 -5.08 -36.61 -16.73
CA ASP A 485 -3.94 -35.89 -17.27
C ASP A 485 -3.29 -34.96 -16.23
N GLU A 486 -1.95 -35.05 -16.13
CA GLU A 486 -1.15 -34.21 -15.24
C GLU A 486 -1.23 -32.75 -15.69
N GLN A 487 -1.76 -31.90 -14.82
CA GLN A 487 -1.92 -30.46 -15.04
C GLN A 487 -1.45 -29.71 -13.80
N THR A 488 -0.14 -29.77 -13.52
CA THR A 488 0.44 -29.46 -12.21
C THR A 488 1.35 -28.25 -12.21
N THR A 489 1.44 -27.51 -13.32
CA THR A 489 2.35 -26.37 -13.45
C THR A 489 1.61 -25.04 -13.51
N ALA A 490 2.16 -24.03 -12.85
CA ALA A 490 1.67 -22.67 -12.95
C ALA A 490 2.87 -21.74 -13.14
N TRP A 491 2.71 -20.70 -13.94
CA TRP A 491 3.73 -19.67 -14.09
C TRP A 491 3.16 -18.32 -14.50
N GLN A 492 3.88 -17.27 -14.13
CA GLN A 492 3.62 -15.91 -14.52
C GLN A 492 4.92 -15.24 -14.95
N LEU A 493 4.86 -14.46 -16.03
CA LEU A 493 5.89 -13.49 -16.38
C LEU A 493 5.26 -12.10 -16.41
N ARG A 494 5.95 -11.12 -15.84
CA ARG A 494 5.46 -9.74 -15.73
C ARG A 494 6.59 -8.75 -15.99
N ALA A 495 6.24 -7.66 -16.69
CA ALA A 495 7.11 -6.52 -16.88
C ALA A 495 6.36 -5.25 -16.48
N ASP A 496 6.96 -4.44 -15.61
CA ASP A 496 6.44 -3.16 -15.15
C ASP A 496 7.40 -2.02 -15.57
N LEU A 497 6.84 -0.90 -16.01
CA LEU A 497 7.58 0.32 -16.36
C LEU A 497 6.98 1.52 -15.64
N GLY A 498 7.81 2.35 -15.01
CA GLY A 498 7.41 3.60 -14.35
C GLY A 498 7.97 3.74 -12.94
N TRP A 499 7.26 4.45 -12.07
CA TRP A 499 7.62 4.57 -10.67
C TRP A 499 7.31 3.28 -9.92
N LEU A 500 8.22 2.84 -9.04
CA LEU A 500 7.99 1.70 -8.15
C LEU A 500 6.78 1.88 -7.23
N ARG A 501 6.43 3.14 -6.90
CA ARG A 501 5.27 3.51 -6.09
C ARG A 501 4.52 4.66 -6.73
N VAL A 502 3.23 4.46 -6.92
CA VAL A 502 2.32 5.45 -7.52
C VAL A 502 1.52 6.15 -6.42
N ASP A 503 2.23 6.81 -5.50
CA ASP A 503 1.65 7.49 -4.34
C ASP A 503 1.91 8.99 -4.25
N LYS A 504 2.70 9.56 -5.16
CA LYS A 504 2.84 11.01 -5.32
C LYS A 504 2.18 11.46 -6.60
N LYS A 505 1.51 12.61 -6.56
CA LYS A 505 0.80 13.19 -7.72
C LYS A 505 1.70 13.18 -8.98
N GLY A 506 1.17 12.66 -10.08
CA GLY A 506 1.86 12.57 -11.36
C GLY A 506 2.76 11.34 -11.54
N ASN A 507 3.03 10.57 -10.48
CA ASN A 507 3.65 9.26 -10.63
C ASN A 507 2.75 8.35 -11.46
N TRP A 508 3.35 7.49 -12.28
CA TRP A 508 2.65 6.52 -13.07
C TRP A 508 3.42 5.20 -13.13
N SER A 509 2.70 4.11 -13.42
CA SER A 509 3.31 2.85 -13.83
C SER A 509 2.39 2.12 -14.80
N THR A 510 2.96 1.32 -15.67
CA THR A 510 2.21 0.39 -16.52
C THR A 510 2.84 -0.98 -16.44
N PHE A 511 2.05 -2.01 -16.67
CA PHE A 511 2.56 -3.37 -16.68
C PHE A 511 1.81 -4.26 -17.64
N VAL A 512 2.52 -5.30 -18.09
CA VAL A 512 1.96 -6.42 -18.82
C VAL A 512 2.39 -7.70 -18.11
N ALA A 513 1.46 -8.63 -17.97
CA ALA A 513 1.73 -9.96 -17.47
C ALA A 513 1.05 -11.01 -18.34
N TYR A 514 1.68 -12.17 -18.46
CA TYR A 514 1.05 -13.39 -18.93
C TYR A 514 1.06 -14.41 -17.81
N LYS A 515 -0.08 -15.03 -17.56
CA LYS A 515 -0.27 -16.03 -16.50
C LYS A 515 -0.84 -17.30 -17.11
N ARG A 516 -0.35 -18.45 -16.67
CA ARG A 516 -0.91 -19.78 -16.95
C ARG A 516 -0.91 -20.58 -15.67
N VAL A 517 -2.09 -21.00 -15.21
CA VAL A 517 -2.29 -21.79 -13.99
C VAL A 517 -3.01 -23.06 -14.35
N GLU A 518 -2.32 -24.18 -14.35
CA GLU A 518 -2.94 -25.47 -14.64
C GLU A 518 -3.80 -25.95 -13.48
N ARG A 519 -4.71 -26.88 -13.83
CA ARG A 519 -5.83 -27.32 -13.02
C ARG A 519 -5.44 -27.71 -11.59
N ASP A 520 -4.37 -28.46 -11.38
CA ASP A 520 -3.95 -28.98 -10.08
C ASP A 520 -2.55 -28.46 -9.69
N ALA A 521 -2.18 -27.27 -10.16
CA ALA A 521 -0.87 -26.68 -9.93
C ALA A 521 -0.72 -25.99 -8.56
N VAL A 522 -1.77 -25.30 -8.13
CA VAL A 522 -1.89 -24.61 -6.84
C VAL A 522 -3.28 -24.85 -6.27
N VAL A 523 -3.45 -24.62 -4.96
CA VAL A 523 -4.77 -24.73 -4.32
C VAL A 523 -5.57 -23.49 -4.68
N ASP A 524 -6.71 -23.70 -5.35
CA ASP A 524 -7.58 -22.64 -5.88
C ASP A 524 -8.07 -21.68 -4.80
N ALA A 525 -8.33 -22.18 -3.59
CA ALA A 525 -8.82 -21.39 -2.46
C ALA A 525 -7.89 -20.26 -2.01
N PHE A 526 -6.62 -20.27 -2.44
CA PHE A 526 -5.59 -19.32 -1.97
C PHE A 526 -4.95 -18.49 -3.09
N SER A 527 -5.23 -18.80 -4.36
CA SER A 527 -4.68 -18.08 -5.52
C SER A 527 -5.51 -16.84 -5.89
N ASP A 528 -5.00 -16.04 -6.83
CA ASP A 528 -5.63 -14.86 -7.44
C ASP A 528 -7.17 -15.01 -7.57
N SER A 529 -7.90 -14.01 -7.09
CA SER A 529 -9.37 -13.91 -7.11
C SER A 529 -9.95 -13.06 -8.26
N ASP A 530 -9.11 -12.33 -9.00
CA ASP A 530 -9.52 -11.44 -10.09
C ASP A 530 -9.29 -12.08 -11.48
N PHE A 531 -8.13 -12.71 -11.70
CA PHE A 531 -7.80 -13.35 -12.98
C PHE A 531 -8.70 -14.56 -13.26
N HIS A 532 -9.40 -14.55 -14.41
CA HIS A 532 -10.40 -15.57 -14.76
C HIS A 532 -11.53 -15.71 -13.72
N LEU A 533 -11.81 -14.64 -12.96
CA LEU A 533 -12.72 -14.62 -11.79
C LEU A 533 -12.35 -15.58 -10.66
N GLY A 534 -11.07 -15.94 -10.57
CA GLY A 534 -10.54 -16.72 -9.47
C GLY A 534 -10.18 -18.16 -9.82
N GLY A 535 -9.38 -18.76 -8.94
CA GLY A 535 -9.04 -20.18 -8.99
C GLY A 535 -7.98 -20.56 -10.02
N THR A 536 -8.13 -21.75 -10.62
CA THR A 536 -7.11 -22.36 -11.50
C THR A 536 -7.71 -22.80 -12.85
N ASN A 537 -6.93 -23.53 -13.67
CA ASN A 537 -7.29 -23.95 -15.03
C ASN A 537 -7.47 -22.77 -16.00
N ALA A 538 -6.64 -21.74 -15.89
CA ALA A 538 -6.77 -20.53 -16.71
C ALA A 538 -5.42 -20.05 -17.26
N LYS A 539 -5.43 -19.48 -18.45
CA LYS A 539 -4.27 -18.80 -19.05
C LYS A 539 -4.69 -17.53 -19.77
N GLY A 540 -3.78 -16.56 -19.88
CA GLY A 540 -4.16 -15.28 -20.46
C GLY A 540 -3.24 -14.12 -20.10
N TRP A 541 -3.69 -12.93 -20.49
CA TRP A 541 -2.94 -11.69 -20.36
C TRP A 541 -3.58 -10.75 -19.35
N ILE A 542 -2.74 -9.98 -18.69
CA ILE A 542 -3.14 -8.88 -17.80
C ILE A 542 -2.40 -7.65 -18.27
N LEU A 543 -3.14 -6.61 -18.61
CA LEU A 543 -2.59 -5.29 -18.91
C LEU A 543 -3.06 -4.31 -17.87
N GLY A 544 -2.15 -3.49 -17.33
CA GLY A 544 -2.51 -2.53 -16.30
C GLY A 544 -1.78 -1.21 -16.40
N ALA A 545 -2.41 -0.17 -15.88
CA ALA A 545 -1.84 1.16 -15.73
C ALA A 545 -2.31 1.82 -14.44
N ASN A 546 -1.42 2.56 -13.81
CA ASN A 546 -1.64 3.31 -12.60
C ASN A 546 -1.24 4.78 -12.82
N TYR A 547 -2.02 5.70 -12.27
CA TYR A 547 -1.72 7.12 -12.31
C TYR A 547 -2.15 7.81 -11.02
N ALA A 548 -1.21 8.46 -10.34
CA ALA A 548 -1.48 9.18 -9.11
C ALA A 548 -2.13 10.53 -9.41
N LEU A 549 -3.42 10.65 -9.07
CA LEU A 549 -4.22 11.87 -9.23
C LEU A 549 -3.81 12.93 -8.20
N LEU A 550 -3.57 12.49 -6.96
CA LEU A 550 -3.12 13.28 -5.83
C LEU A 550 -2.11 12.47 -5.02
N ASN A 551 -1.52 13.07 -3.98
CA ASN A 551 -0.72 12.32 -3.03
C ASN A 551 -1.62 11.31 -2.31
N ASN A 552 -1.20 10.05 -2.30
CA ASN A 552 -1.93 8.90 -1.76
C ASN A 552 -3.29 8.60 -2.39
N VAL A 553 -3.63 9.20 -3.55
CA VAL A 553 -4.85 8.89 -4.32
C VAL A 553 -4.48 8.60 -5.76
N TRP A 554 -4.79 7.40 -6.24
CA TRP A 554 -4.43 6.97 -7.59
C TRP A 554 -5.55 6.22 -8.29
N LEU A 555 -5.56 6.35 -9.61
CA LEU A 555 -6.38 5.56 -10.51
C LEU A 555 -5.60 4.31 -10.89
N THR A 556 -6.27 3.17 -10.92
CA THR A 556 -5.76 1.94 -11.52
C THR A 556 -6.75 1.46 -12.58
N SER A 557 -6.23 1.05 -13.73
CA SER A 557 -7.00 0.37 -14.77
C SER A 557 -6.36 -0.98 -15.06
N ARG A 558 -7.17 -2.05 -15.19
CA ARG A 558 -6.72 -3.39 -15.58
C ARG A 558 -7.65 -3.99 -16.61
N TRP A 559 -7.07 -4.64 -17.61
CA TRP A 559 -7.77 -5.53 -18.54
C TRP A 559 -7.19 -6.93 -18.37
N LEU A 560 -8.00 -7.85 -17.88
CA LEU A 560 -7.67 -9.26 -17.71
C LEU A 560 -8.41 -10.03 -18.80
N THR A 561 -7.69 -10.72 -19.66
CA THR A 561 -8.26 -11.60 -20.69
C THR A 561 -7.75 -13.00 -20.45
N ALA A 562 -8.67 -13.95 -20.26
CA ALA A 562 -8.32 -15.30 -19.86
C ALA A 562 -9.23 -16.34 -20.50
N GLU A 563 -8.68 -17.53 -20.73
CA GLU A 563 -9.42 -18.69 -21.20
C GLU A 563 -9.03 -19.94 -20.40
N ALA A 564 -9.96 -20.87 -20.28
CA ALA A 564 -9.72 -22.15 -19.66
C ALA A 564 -8.67 -22.95 -20.44
N ILE A 565 -7.78 -23.65 -19.72
CA ILE A 565 -6.73 -24.46 -20.36
C ILE A 565 -7.31 -25.78 -20.87
N THR A 566 -8.15 -26.42 -20.07
CA THR A 566 -8.84 -27.67 -20.40
C THR A 566 -10.32 -27.61 -20.04
N GLY A 567 -11.09 -28.49 -20.68
CA GLY A 567 -12.54 -28.56 -20.52
C GLY A 567 -13.28 -27.91 -21.69
N PRO A 568 -14.61 -27.71 -21.56
CA PRO A 568 -15.39 -26.92 -22.51
C PRO A 568 -14.80 -25.52 -22.76
N PRO A 569 -15.11 -24.87 -23.88
CA PRO A 569 -14.75 -23.47 -24.09
C PRO A 569 -15.26 -22.58 -22.95
N TYR A 570 -14.35 -21.84 -22.34
CA TYR A 570 -14.64 -20.80 -21.36
C TYR A 570 -13.59 -19.70 -21.46
N GLY A 571 -13.94 -18.61 -22.13
CA GLY A 571 -13.18 -17.37 -22.24
C GLY A 571 -13.90 -16.22 -21.54
N ILE A 572 -13.13 -15.36 -20.90
CA ILE A 572 -13.63 -14.25 -20.10
C ILE A 572 -12.67 -13.06 -20.13
N ASP A 573 -13.26 -11.88 -20.30
CA ASP A 573 -12.60 -10.59 -20.18
C ASP A 573 -13.17 -9.84 -18.98
N VAL A 574 -12.28 -9.37 -18.11
CA VAL A 574 -12.62 -8.54 -16.95
C VAL A 574 -11.91 -7.21 -17.09
N PHE A 575 -12.67 -6.13 -17.10
CA PHE A 575 -12.11 -4.79 -17.02
C PHE A 575 -12.34 -4.24 -15.63
N GLN A 576 -11.35 -3.56 -15.07
CA GLN A 576 -11.43 -2.94 -13.75
C GLN A 576 -10.92 -1.52 -13.82
N ILE A 577 -11.69 -0.59 -13.27
CA ILE A 577 -11.24 0.77 -12.96
C ILE A 577 -11.41 0.99 -11.47
N ASP A 578 -10.29 1.28 -10.80
CA ASP A 578 -10.23 1.51 -9.38
C ASP A 578 -9.79 2.94 -9.07
N ILE A 579 -10.51 3.62 -8.19
CA ILE A 579 -10.00 4.78 -7.46
C ILE A 579 -9.55 4.29 -6.09
N ASN A 580 -8.26 4.39 -5.83
CA ASN A 580 -7.64 3.93 -4.60
C ASN A 580 -7.15 5.11 -3.77
N THR A 581 -7.24 4.99 -2.45
CA THR A 581 -6.59 5.89 -1.50
C THR A 581 -6.02 5.13 -0.31
N LYS A 582 -4.96 5.65 0.30
CA LYS A 582 -4.37 5.14 1.55
C LYS A 582 -4.05 6.29 2.51
N PHE A 583 -4.03 6.02 3.81
CA PHE A 583 -3.64 7.00 4.84
C PHE A 583 -2.91 6.35 6.00
#